data_AF-A0AAV2T1M9-F1
#
_entry.id   AF-A0AAV2T1M9-F1
#
_cell.length_a   1.000
_cell.length_b   1.000
_cell.length_c   1.000
_cell.angle_alpha   90.00
_cell.angle_beta   90.00
_cell.angle_gamma   90.00
#
_symmetry.space_group_name_H-M   'P 1'
#
loop_
_entity.id
_entity.type
_entity.pdbx_description
1 polymer ?
#
loop_
_entity_poly.entity_id
_entity_poly.type
_entity_poly.pdbx_seq_one_letter_code
_entity_poly.pdbx_strand_id
1 'polypeptide(L)'
;MAKTKELSNRGINLDNVNLDLATMMKAKEKAVQHINGVASIAGPNEVIVHKKDGSDEKIQTERVLIASGSESTPFPGIETDEKQIVTSTGALSLAKVPEYLVVIGAGVIGVELGSVWSRLGAKVTVVEFLGHVGGMSIDKEISKAFQRILTKQGLKFIPNTKVVSAANKYGLKSMISMRSFVSPFPAGDGVACLL
;
A
#
# COMPACT_ATOMS: atom_id res chain seq x y z
N MET A 1 -0.53 24.95 7.11
CA MET A 1 -0.34 25.91 8.23
C MET A 1 -1.17 27.15 7.93
N ALA A 2 -2.14 27.48 8.78
CA ALA A 2 -2.87 28.74 8.68
C ALA A 2 -1.89 29.89 8.89
N LYS A 3 -1.92 30.92 8.03
CA LYS A 3 -1.09 32.11 8.19
C LYS A 3 -1.58 32.86 9.44
N THR A 4 -0.68 33.18 10.36
CA THR A 4 -0.95 33.81 11.66
C THR A 4 -1.82 35.08 11.58
N LYS A 5 -1.84 35.75 10.42
CA LYS A 5 -2.63 36.96 10.16
C LYS A 5 -4.16 36.76 10.09
N GLU A 6 -4.68 35.53 10.02
CA GLU A 6 -6.15 35.29 10.04
C GLU A 6 -6.73 35.17 11.46
N LEU A 7 -5.88 34.99 12.48
CA LEU A 7 -6.31 34.80 13.87
C LEU A 7 -6.74 36.12 14.55
N SER A 8 -6.16 37.25 14.13
CA SER A 8 -6.50 38.58 14.65
C SER A 8 -7.95 38.98 14.36
N ASN A 9 -8.48 38.58 13.19
CA ASN A 9 -9.89 38.81 12.82
C ASN A 9 -10.87 38.00 13.69
N ARG A 10 -10.36 37.06 14.50
CA ARG A 10 -11.13 36.28 15.47
C ARG A 10 -10.73 36.63 16.91
N GLY A 11 -10.08 37.78 17.12
CA GLY A 11 -9.71 38.31 18.43
C GLY A 11 -8.47 37.68 19.08
N ILE A 12 -7.73 36.84 18.36
CA ILE A 12 -6.52 36.19 18.88
C ILE A 12 -5.29 36.96 18.39
N ASN A 13 -4.76 37.82 19.25
CA ASN A 13 -3.53 38.59 19.01
C ASN A 13 -2.37 37.91 19.74
N LEU A 14 -1.42 37.37 18.99
CA LEU A 14 -0.21 36.72 19.51
C LEU A 14 1.01 37.31 18.80
N ASP A 15 1.98 37.81 19.57
CA ASP A 15 3.17 38.47 19.02
C ASP A 15 4.18 37.45 18.44
N ASN A 16 4.26 36.24 19.02
CA ASN A 16 5.14 35.19 18.55
C ASN A 16 4.61 33.79 18.94
N VAL A 17 4.73 32.82 18.03
CA VAL A 17 4.37 31.41 18.28
C VAL A 17 5.56 30.55 17.88
N ASN A 18 6.16 29.85 18.84
CA ASN A 18 7.26 28.92 18.62
C ASN A 18 6.85 27.49 18.97
N LEU A 19 7.29 26.54 18.15
CA LEU A 19 7.05 25.11 18.37
C LEU A 19 8.28 24.48 19.05
N ASP A 20 8.12 24.05 20.30
CA ASP A 20 9.11 23.22 20.98
C ASP A 20 8.73 21.74 20.82
N LEU A 21 9.24 21.15 19.73
CA LEU A 21 8.98 19.75 19.40
C LEU A 21 9.52 18.80 20.47
N ALA A 22 10.63 19.13 21.12
CA ALA A 22 11.26 18.27 22.12
C ALA A 22 10.39 18.15 23.37
N THR A 23 9.86 19.28 23.85
CA THR A 23 8.92 19.30 24.99
C THR A 23 7.62 18.58 24.64
N MET A 24 7.10 18.77 23.42
CA MET A 24 5.90 18.07 22.93
C MET A 24 6.09 16.54 22.91
N MET A 25 7.22 16.05 22.40
CA MET A 25 7.51 14.61 22.34
C MET A 25 7.69 14.01 23.75
N LYS A 26 8.30 14.73 24.69
CA LYS A 26 8.41 14.30 26.10
C LYS A 26 7.04 14.19 26.79
N ALA A 27 6.08 15.05 26.46
CA ALA A 27 4.74 14.97 27.03
C ALA A 27 4.01 13.68 26.61
N LYS A 28 4.25 13.20 25.38
CA LYS A 28 3.70 11.93 24.87
C LYS A 28 4.11 10.74 25.73
N GLU A 29 5.38 10.67 26.14
CA GLU A 29 5.91 9.55 26.94
C GLU A 29 5.21 9.39 28.29
N LYS A 30 4.70 10.49 28.87
CA LYS A 30 3.92 10.46 30.11
C LYS A 30 2.48 10.01 29.91
N ALA A 31 1.92 10.26 28.73
CA ALA A 31 0.52 9.98 28.42
C ALA A 31 0.30 8.55 27.90
N VAL A 32 1.31 7.96 27.24
CA VAL A 32 1.19 6.66 26.59
C VAL A 32 2.42 5.81 26.88
N GLN A 33 2.21 4.69 27.58
CA GLN A 33 3.21 3.64 27.70
C GLN A 33 3.21 2.78 26.43
N HIS A 34 4.35 2.67 25.79
CA HIS A 34 4.53 1.81 24.60
C HIS A 34 5.16 0.48 25.00
N ILE A 35 4.52 -0.62 24.63
CA ILE A 35 5.01 -1.98 24.88
C ILE A 35 5.17 -2.66 23.52
N ASN A 36 6.38 -3.09 23.21
CA ASN A 36 6.71 -3.69 21.92
C ASN A 36 6.63 -5.23 22.01
N GLY A 37 5.68 -5.82 21.27
CA GLY A 37 5.49 -7.26 21.20
C GLY A 37 4.18 -7.62 20.50
N VAL A 38 3.92 -8.92 20.35
CA VAL A 38 2.67 -9.43 19.79
C VAL A 38 1.69 -9.64 20.94
N ALA A 39 0.55 -8.94 20.90
CA ALA A 39 -0.45 -9.02 21.95
C ALA A 39 -1.55 -10.06 21.63
N SER A 40 -1.97 -10.81 22.63
CA SER A 40 -3.14 -11.69 22.59
C SER A 40 -4.09 -11.39 23.76
N ILE A 41 -5.39 -11.47 23.53
CA ILE A 41 -6.40 -11.27 24.57
C ILE A 41 -6.57 -12.61 25.31
N ALA A 42 -6.11 -12.67 26.56
CA ALA A 42 -6.15 -13.88 27.38
C ALA A 42 -7.43 -13.99 28.23
N GLY A 43 -8.16 -12.88 28.39
CA GLY A 43 -9.44 -12.83 29.08
C GLY A 43 -10.12 -11.46 28.94
N PRO A 44 -11.29 -11.26 29.58
CA PRO A 44 -12.06 -10.02 29.45
C PRO A 44 -11.30 -8.74 29.84
N ASN A 45 -10.31 -8.87 30.74
CA ASN A 45 -9.53 -7.75 31.28
C ASN A 45 -8.02 -8.01 31.26
N GLU A 46 -7.57 -9.05 30.54
CA GLU A 46 -6.17 -9.46 30.51
C GLU A 46 -5.66 -9.57 29.08
N VAL A 47 -4.53 -8.91 28.82
CA VAL A 47 -3.77 -8.99 27.57
C VAL A 47 -2.38 -9.52 27.88
N ILE A 48 -1.90 -10.47 27.09
CA ILE A 48 -0.53 -10.98 27.17
C ILE A 48 0.25 -10.41 25.99
N VAL A 49 1.39 -9.80 26.25
CA VAL A 49 2.31 -9.31 25.22
C VAL A 49 3.52 -10.23 25.16
N HIS A 50 3.65 -10.94 24.05
CA HIS A 50 4.79 -11.78 23.73
C HIS A 50 5.92 -10.90 23.16
N LYS A 51 7.01 -10.75 23.91
CA LYS A 51 8.15 -9.92 23.51
C LYS A 51 9.12 -10.70 22.61
N LYS A 52 9.94 -9.95 21.86
CA LYS A 52 10.95 -10.54 20.96
C LYS A 52 12.04 -11.34 21.67
N ASP A 53 12.27 -11.08 22.96
CA ASP A 53 13.22 -11.82 23.79
C ASP A 53 12.64 -13.14 24.34
N GLY A 54 11.40 -13.47 23.99
CA GLY A 54 10.71 -14.68 24.44
C GLY A 54 10.03 -14.54 25.81
N SER A 55 10.09 -13.36 26.44
CA SER A 55 9.36 -13.10 27.68
C SER A 55 7.93 -12.65 27.42
N ASP A 56 7.05 -12.92 28.39
CA ASP A 56 5.65 -12.51 28.37
C ASP A 56 5.40 -11.40 29.40
N GLU A 57 4.69 -10.35 28.99
CA GLU A 57 4.20 -9.30 29.88
C GLU A 57 2.67 -9.36 29.96
N LYS A 58 2.15 -9.48 31.18
CA LYS A 58 0.70 -9.50 31.44
C LYS A 58 0.22 -8.10 31.78
N ILE A 59 -0.80 -7.65 31.09
CA ILE A 59 -1.43 -6.34 31.28
C ILE A 59 -2.86 -6.57 31.74
N GLN A 60 -3.17 -6.06 32.93
CA GLN A 60 -4.53 -5.96 33.43
C GLN A 60 -5.11 -4.60 33.01
N THR A 61 -6.27 -4.60 32.36
CA THR A 61 -6.92 -3.39 31.86
C THR A 61 -8.44 -3.50 31.93
N GLU A 62 -9.10 -2.38 32.22
CA GLU A 62 -10.56 -2.30 32.20
C GLU A 62 -11.13 -2.41 30.78
N ARG A 63 -10.38 -1.95 29.77
CA ARG A 63 -10.84 -1.87 28.38
C ARG A 63 -9.72 -2.24 27.41
N VAL A 64 -10.11 -2.89 26.31
CA VAL A 64 -9.22 -3.26 25.21
C VAL A 64 -9.76 -2.64 23.92
N LEU A 65 -8.94 -1.82 23.26
CA LEU A 65 -9.22 -1.31 21.91
C LEU A 65 -8.41 -2.15 20.90
N ILE A 66 -9.09 -2.89 20.04
CA ILE A 66 -8.46 -3.69 18.99
C ILE A 66 -8.21 -2.79 17.77
N ALA A 67 -6.93 -2.59 17.46
CA ALA A 67 -6.48 -1.76 16.34
C ALA A 67 -5.35 -2.45 15.55
N SER A 68 -5.48 -3.77 15.30
CA SER A 68 -4.46 -4.62 14.66
C SER A 68 -4.25 -4.37 13.16
N GLY A 69 -5.05 -3.52 12.53
CA GLY A 69 -4.92 -3.16 11.12
C GLY A 69 -5.34 -4.29 10.16
N SER A 70 -4.66 -4.34 9.01
CA SER A 70 -4.93 -5.26 7.89
C SER A 70 -3.63 -5.69 7.22
N GLU A 71 -3.67 -6.79 6.47
CA GLU A 71 -2.56 -7.27 5.65
C GLU A 71 -2.94 -7.39 4.16
N SER A 72 -1.94 -7.51 3.28
CA SER A 72 -2.17 -7.73 1.86
C SER A 72 -2.85 -9.07 1.61
N THR A 73 -3.86 -9.10 0.72
CA THR A 73 -4.57 -10.34 0.42
C THR A 73 -3.71 -11.22 -0.49
N PRO A 74 -3.37 -12.46 -0.08
CA PRO A 74 -2.59 -13.35 -0.94
C PRO A 74 -3.40 -13.74 -2.18
N PHE A 75 -2.77 -13.74 -3.35
CA PHE A 75 -3.42 -14.19 -4.58
C PHE A 75 -3.38 -15.73 -4.66
N PRO A 76 -4.53 -16.42 -4.76
CA PRO A 76 -4.54 -17.88 -4.77
C PRO A 76 -3.71 -18.46 -5.92
N GLY A 77 -2.73 -19.31 -5.59
CA GLY A 77 -1.87 -19.99 -6.57
C GLY A 77 -0.72 -19.13 -7.11
N ILE A 78 -0.45 -17.96 -6.52
CA ILE A 78 0.73 -17.15 -6.80
C ILE A 78 1.43 -16.84 -5.48
N GLU A 79 2.67 -17.29 -5.35
CA GLU A 79 3.49 -16.96 -4.18
C GLU A 79 4.23 -15.64 -4.40
N THR A 80 4.16 -14.77 -3.41
CA THR A 80 4.91 -13.52 -3.37
C THR A 80 6.32 -13.79 -2.85
N ASP A 81 7.35 -13.33 -3.58
CA ASP A 81 8.76 -13.48 -3.20
C ASP A 81 9.42 -12.15 -2.74
N GLU A 82 8.68 -11.05 -2.83
CA GLU A 82 9.12 -9.67 -2.56
C GLU A 82 10.38 -9.25 -3.35
N LYS A 83 10.62 -9.89 -4.50
CA LYS A 83 11.73 -9.62 -5.42
C LYS A 83 11.25 -9.38 -6.85
N GLN A 84 10.54 -10.35 -7.42
CA GLN A 84 9.94 -10.29 -8.75
C GLN A 84 8.42 -10.28 -8.69
N ILE A 85 7.84 -10.97 -7.72
CA ILE A 85 6.42 -10.93 -7.39
C ILE A 85 6.31 -10.28 -6.03
N VAL A 86 5.81 -9.04 -6.00
CA VAL A 86 5.84 -8.17 -4.82
C VAL A 86 4.43 -7.81 -4.37
N THR A 87 4.25 -7.54 -3.07
CA THR A 87 3.06 -6.81 -2.58
C THR A 87 3.21 -5.30 -2.77
N SER A 88 2.26 -4.50 -2.29
CA SER A 88 2.41 -3.05 -2.15
C SER A 88 3.66 -2.66 -1.36
N THR A 89 4.06 -3.46 -0.37
CA THR A 89 5.23 -3.19 0.48
C THR A 89 6.53 -3.34 -0.31
N GLY A 90 6.72 -4.46 -1.02
CA GLY A 90 7.90 -4.66 -1.88
C GLY A 90 7.93 -3.67 -3.05
N ALA A 91 6.76 -3.33 -3.61
CA ALA A 91 6.65 -2.35 -4.68
C ALA A 91 7.06 -0.92 -4.27
N LEU A 92 7.16 -0.60 -2.97
CA LEU A 92 7.71 0.68 -2.50
C LEU A 92 9.24 0.67 -2.40
N SER A 93 9.86 -0.52 -2.44
CA SER A 93 11.28 -0.71 -2.11
C SER A 93 12.05 -1.46 -3.20
N LEU A 94 11.60 -1.39 -4.46
CA LEU A 94 12.34 -1.99 -5.57
C LEU A 94 13.71 -1.32 -5.73
N ALA A 95 14.77 -2.14 -5.85
CA ALA A 95 16.15 -1.65 -5.91
C ALA A 95 16.48 -0.83 -7.18
N LYS A 96 15.68 -0.99 -8.24
CA LYS A 96 15.81 -0.26 -9.51
C LYS A 96 14.44 -0.13 -10.18
N VAL A 97 14.32 0.85 -11.07
CA VAL A 97 13.13 0.98 -11.93
C VAL A 97 13.06 -0.25 -12.86
N PRO A 98 11.98 -1.05 -12.82
CA PRO A 98 11.85 -2.20 -13.71
C PRO A 98 11.56 -1.72 -15.13
N GLU A 99 12.03 -2.47 -16.14
CA GLU A 99 11.69 -2.13 -17.53
C GLU A 99 10.20 -2.35 -17.80
N TYR A 100 9.65 -3.45 -17.24
CA TYR A 100 8.25 -3.81 -17.33
C TYR A 100 7.68 -4.07 -15.94
N LEU A 101 6.52 -3.48 -15.65
CA LEU A 101 5.78 -3.71 -14.42
C LEU A 101 4.34 -4.10 -14.75
N VAL A 102 3.91 -5.25 -14.27
CA VAL A 102 2.48 -5.61 -14.29
C VAL A 102 1.88 -5.41 -12.91
N VAL A 103 0.78 -4.69 -12.85
CA VAL A 103 0.00 -4.48 -11.64
C VAL A 103 -1.28 -5.28 -11.76
N ILE A 104 -1.54 -6.16 -10.80
CA ILE A 104 -2.77 -6.95 -10.73
C ILE A 104 -3.71 -6.22 -9.78
N GLY A 105 -4.81 -5.70 -10.32
CA GLY A 105 -5.74 -4.82 -9.63
C GLY A 105 -5.56 -3.34 -10.04
N ALA A 106 -6.60 -2.75 -10.64
CA ALA A 106 -6.73 -1.32 -10.91
C ALA A 106 -7.51 -0.59 -9.80
N GLY A 107 -7.42 -1.07 -8.55
CA GLY A 107 -7.84 -0.33 -7.36
C GLY A 107 -6.94 0.87 -7.09
N VAL A 108 -7.24 1.61 -6.01
CA VAL A 108 -6.50 2.85 -5.64
C VAL A 108 -5.00 2.60 -5.52
N ILE A 109 -4.59 1.59 -4.74
CA ILE A 109 -3.17 1.26 -4.54
C ILE A 109 -2.48 0.91 -5.86
N GLY A 110 -3.16 0.16 -6.74
CA GLY A 110 -2.57 -0.28 -8.01
C GLY A 110 -2.34 0.84 -8.99
N VAL A 111 -3.28 1.78 -9.11
CA VAL A 111 -3.09 2.94 -9.98
C VAL A 111 -2.10 3.94 -9.38
N GLU A 112 -1.98 4.05 -8.06
CA GLU A 112 -0.99 4.90 -7.39
C GLU A 112 0.43 4.39 -7.64
N LEU A 113 0.71 3.13 -7.25
CA LEU A 113 2.03 2.52 -7.43
C LEU A 113 2.38 2.38 -8.91
N GLY A 114 1.43 1.98 -9.74
CA GLY A 114 1.61 1.95 -11.20
C GLY A 114 1.97 3.33 -11.76
N SER A 115 1.36 4.40 -11.26
CA SER A 115 1.69 5.76 -11.68
C SER A 115 3.08 6.19 -11.24
N VAL A 116 3.50 5.84 -10.02
CA VAL A 116 4.86 6.12 -9.52
C VAL A 116 5.89 5.49 -10.45
N TRP A 117 5.80 4.19 -10.68
CA TRP A 117 6.77 3.46 -11.49
C TRP A 117 6.73 3.85 -12.96
N SER A 118 5.55 4.14 -13.51
CA SER A 118 5.42 4.64 -14.89
C SER A 118 6.14 5.98 -15.08
N ARG A 119 6.01 6.90 -14.12
CA ARG A 119 6.67 8.22 -14.18
C ARG A 119 8.19 8.12 -14.03
N LEU A 120 8.67 7.07 -13.37
CA LEU A 120 10.10 6.77 -13.23
C LEU A 120 10.68 6.05 -14.47
N GLY A 121 9.85 5.65 -15.44
CA GLY A 121 10.27 5.08 -16.72
C GLY A 121 9.87 3.63 -16.96
N ALA A 122 9.18 2.97 -16.03
CA ALA A 122 8.70 1.61 -16.24
C ALA A 122 7.56 1.56 -17.27
N LYS A 123 7.55 0.51 -18.11
CA LYS A 123 6.40 0.20 -18.97
C LYS A 123 5.35 -0.53 -18.13
N VAL A 124 4.33 0.20 -17.66
CA VAL A 124 3.33 -0.32 -16.71
C VAL A 124 2.08 -0.83 -17.42
N THR A 125 1.69 -2.06 -17.11
CA THR A 125 0.40 -2.65 -17.52
C THR A 125 -0.42 -3.04 -16.29
N VAL A 126 -1.62 -2.49 -16.17
CA VAL A 126 -2.56 -2.78 -15.08
C VAL A 126 -3.63 -3.74 -15.60
N VAL A 127 -3.76 -4.91 -14.96
CA VAL A 127 -4.75 -5.93 -15.28
C VAL A 127 -5.83 -5.90 -14.20
N GLU A 128 -7.09 -5.75 -14.60
CA GLU A 128 -8.22 -5.64 -13.68
C GLU A 128 -9.33 -6.61 -14.07
N PHE A 129 -9.90 -7.27 -13.06
CA PHE A 129 -11.01 -8.19 -13.25
C PHE A 129 -12.31 -7.44 -13.58
N LEU A 130 -12.53 -6.29 -12.95
CA LEU A 130 -13.66 -5.41 -13.22
C LEU A 130 -13.50 -4.64 -14.53
N GLY A 131 -14.60 -4.02 -14.98
CA GLY A 131 -14.65 -3.24 -16.21
C GLY A 131 -14.17 -1.79 -16.09
N HIS A 132 -13.72 -1.37 -14.90
CA HIS A 132 -13.42 0.02 -14.57
C HIS A 132 -12.24 0.13 -13.58
N VAL A 133 -11.66 1.32 -13.46
CA VAL A 133 -10.49 1.61 -12.61
C VAL A 133 -10.85 2.47 -11.41
N GLY A 134 -10.07 2.43 -10.33
CA GLY A 134 -10.27 3.26 -9.13
C GLY A 134 -11.03 2.57 -7.99
N GLY A 135 -11.32 1.28 -8.11
CA GLY A 135 -11.97 0.48 -7.06
C GLY A 135 -13.50 0.49 -7.11
N MET A 136 -14.13 0.00 -6.04
CA MET A 136 -15.58 -0.27 -6.04
C MET A 136 -16.45 1.00 -5.86
N SER A 137 -15.92 2.04 -5.20
CA SER A 137 -16.69 3.21 -4.75
C SER A 137 -16.65 4.40 -5.72
N ILE A 138 -15.88 4.31 -6.80
CA ILE A 138 -15.72 5.42 -7.75
C ILE A 138 -16.90 5.48 -8.73
N ASP A 139 -17.34 6.70 -9.04
CA ASP A 139 -18.33 6.93 -10.08
C ASP A 139 -17.80 6.48 -11.47
N LYS A 140 -18.69 5.95 -12.31
CA LYS A 140 -18.30 5.36 -13.61
C LYS A 140 -17.81 6.40 -14.62
N GLU A 141 -18.41 7.59 -14.63
CA GLU A 141 -17.98 8.66 -15.53
C GLU A 141 -16.60 9.18 -15.12
N ILE A 142 -16.41 9.39 -13.82
CA ILE A 142 -15.11 9.77 -13.25
C ILE A 142 -14.06 8.69 -13.51
N SER A 143 -14.39 7.41 -13.29
CA SER A 143 -13.49 6.29 -13.57
C SER A 143 -13.04 6.26 -15.03
N LYS A 144 -13.97 6.47 -15.98
CA LYS A 144 -13.66 6.49 -17.41
C LYS A 144 -12.78 7.69 -17.80
N ALA A 145 -13.07 8.88 -17.27
CA ALA A 145 -12.25 10.06 -17.48
C ALA A 145 -10.84 9.87 -16.90
N PHE A 146 -10.77 9.32 -15.69
CA PHE A 146 -9.52 9.03 -14.99
C PHE A 146 -8.66 8.01 -15.74
N GLN A 147 -9.25 6.89 -16.18
CA GLN A 147 -8.56 5.90 -17.00
C GLN A 147 -7.98 6.53 -18.26
N ARG A 148 -8.76 7.36 -18.97
CA ARG A 148 -8.28 8.05 -20.19
C ARG A 148 -7.08 8.94 -19.91
N ILE A 149 -7.06 9.65 -18.78
CA ILE A 149 -5.94 10.51 -18.38
C ILE A 149 -4.70 9.66 -18.09
N LEU A 150 -4.84 8.59 -17.30
CA LEU A 150 -3.72 7.70 -16.97
C LEU A 150 -3.17 6.98 -18.20
N THR A 151 -4.04 6.57 -19.14
CA THR A 151 -3.60 5.99 -20.41
C THR A 151 -2.78 6.97 -21.23
N LYS A 152 -3.16 8.25 -21.26
CA LYS A 152 -2.36 9.29 -21.93
C LYS A 152 -1.00 9.52 -21.25
N GLN A 153 -0.87 9.21 -19.96
CA GLN A 153 0.39 9.28 -19.22
C GLN A 153 1.29 8.05 -19.43
N GLY A 154 0.82 7.03 -20.17
CA GLY A 154 1.62 5.85 -20.53
C GLY A 154 1.24 4.56 -19.82
N LEU A 155 0.26 4.57 -18.90
CA LEU A 155 -0.24 3.34 -18.28
C LEU A 155 -1.10 2.56 -19.28
N LYS A 156 -0.86 1.25 -19.41
CA LYS A 156 -1.73 0.36 -20.18
C LYS A 156 -2.74 -0.30 -19.25
N PHE A 157 -4.01 -0.32 -19.63
CA PHE A 157 -5.07 -1.01 -18.86
C PHE A 157 -5.64 -2.19 -19.64
N ILE A 158 -5.85 -3.30 -18.94
CA ILE A 158 -6.52 -4.50 -19.45
C ILE A 158 -7.68 -4.85 -18.49
N PRO A 159 -8.84 -4.17 -18.62
CA PRO A 159 -10.02 -4.44 -17.80
C PRO A 159 -10.70 -5.75 -18.22
N ASN A 160 -11.69 -6.20 -17.43
CA ASN A 160 -12.46 -7.43 -17.66
C ASN A 160 -11.60 -8.69 -17.81
N THR A 161 -10.45 -8.74 -17.13
CA THR A 161 -9.45 -9.79 -17.32
C THR A 161 -9.09 -10.46 -16.01
N LYS A 162 -9.27 -11.78 -15.97
CA LYS A 162 -8.89 -12.61 -14.83
C LYS A 162 -7.48 -13.17 -15.00
N VAL A 163 -6.60 -12.85 -14.05
CA VAL A 163 -5.30 -13.52 -13.90
C VAL A 163 -5.53 -14.91 -13.32
N VAL A 164 -4.85 -15.92 -13.87
CA VAL A 164 -5.00 -17.32 -13.44
C VAL A 164 -3.76 -17.81 -12.69
N SER A 165 -2.58 -17.44 -13.17
CA SER A 165 -1.32 -17.76 -12.52
C SER A 165 -0.23 -16.79 -12.93
N ALA A 166 0.80 -16.68 -12.09
CA ALA A 166 2.07 -16.06 -12.42
C ALA A 166 3.18 -17.01 -11.97
N ALA A 167 4.21 -17.15 -12.80
CA ALA A 167 5.35 -18.00 -12.50
C ALA A 167 6.65 -17.30 -12.89
N ASN A 168 7.66 -17.42 -12.03
CA ASN A 168 9.04 -17.06 -12.37
C ASN A 168 9.59 -18.16 -13.28
N LYS A 169 9.95 -17.84 -14.53
CA LYS A 169 10.75 -18.75 -15.35
C LYS A 169 12.22 -18.44 -15.14
N TYR A 170 13.02 -19.48 -14.92
CA TYR A 170 14.47 -19.41 -14.71
C TYR A 170 15.14 -18.46 -15.73
N GLY A 171 15.75 -17.39 -15.20
CA GLY A 171 16.42 -16.32 -15.96
C GLY A 171 15.53 -15.10 -16.18
N LEU A 172 15.48 -14.18 -15.20
CA LEU A 172 14.96 -12.79 -15.22
C LEU A 172 13.57 -12.53 -15.84
N LYS A 173 12.84 -13.57 -16.25
CA LYS A 173 11.57 -13.48 -16.98
C LYS A 173 10.42 -13.93 -16.08
N SER A 174 9.64 -12.98 -15.59
CA SER A 174 8.34 -13.25 -14.99
C SER A 174 7.31 -13.48 -16.12
N MET A 175 6.50 -14.54 -16.01
CA MET A 175 5.44 -14.85 -16.97
C MET A 175 4.10 -14.89 -16.24
N ILE A 176 3.16 -14.05 -16.64
CA ILE A 176 1.79 -14.01 -16.11
C ILE A 176 0.87 -14.65 -17.15
N SER A 177 0.13 -15.67 -16.73
CA SER A 177 -0.84 -16.38 -17.56
C SER A 177 -2.25 -15.89 -17.24
N MET A 178 -2.97 -15.38 -18.26
CA MET A 178 -4.34 -14.87 -18.13
C MET A 178 -5.31 -15.72 -18.97
N ARG A 179 -6.54 -15.94 -18.47
CA ARG A 179 -7.50 -16.87 -19.10
C ARG A 179 -8.04 -16.39 -20.46
N SER A 180 -7.82 -15.13 -20.83
CA SER A 180 -8.25 -14.55 -22.11
C SER A 180 -7.08 -14.13 -23.00
N PHE A 181 -5.83 -14.25 -22.54
CA PHE A 181 -4.64 -13.86 -23.29
C PHE A 181 -3.36 -14.43 -22.66
N VAL A 182 -2.60 -15.25 -23.39
CA VAL A 182 -1.19 -15.51 -23.04
C VAL A 182 -0.38 -14.47 -23.80
N SER A 183 -0.10 -13.31 -23.21
CA SER A 183 0.92 -12.43 -23.81
C SER A 183 2.29 -12.96 -23.42
N PRO A 184 3.10 -13.49 -24.36
CA PRO A 184 4.52 -13.65 -24.09
C PRO A 184 5.10 -12.27 -23.77
N PHE A 185 5.74 -12.13 -22.61
CA PHE A 185 6.52 -10.94 -22.32
C PHE A 185 7.63 -10.79 -23.36
N PRO A 186 7.87 -9.59 -23.91
CA PRO A 186 9.13 -9.30 -24.58
C PRO A 186 10.29 -9.57 -23.60
N ALA A 187 11.42 -10.06 -24.09
CA ALA A 187 12.57 -10.37 -23.22
C ALA A 187 13.05 -9.11 -22.46
N GLY A 188 13.02 -9.14 -21.12
CA GLY A 188 13.47 -8.06 -20.23
C GLY A 188 13.19 -8.35 -18.74
N ASP A 189 13.76 -7.54 -17.85
CA ASP A 189 13.56 -7.64 -16.39
C ASP A 189 12.13 -7.17 -16.01
N GLY A 190 11.24 -8.12 -15.76
CA GLY A 190 9.84 -7.87 -15.42
C GLY A 190 9.51 -8.09 -13.94
N VAL A 191 8.75 -7.17 -13.35
CA VAL A 191 8.20 -7.30 -11.98
C VAL A 191 6.67 -7.38 -12.04
N ALA A 192 6.07 -8.20 -11.19
CA ALA A 192 4.62 -8.29 -10.98
C ALA A 192 4.28 -7.78 -9.57
N CYS A 193 3.33 -6.87 -9.46
CA CYS A 193 2.81 -6.36 -8.19
C CYS A 193 1.39 -6.91 -7.97
N LEU A 194 1.23 -7.63 -6.85
CA LEU A 194 -0.03 -8.19 -6.37
C LEU A 194 -0.62 -7.26 -5.31
N LEU A 195 -1.86 -6.81 -5.52
CA LEU A 195 -2.53 -5.81 -4.69
C LEU A 195 -3.96 -6.22 -4.34
#